data_AF-A0A924ZBL8-F1
#
_entry.id   AF-A0A924ZBL8-F1
#
_cell.length_a   1.000
_cell.length_b   1.000
_cell.length_c   1.000
_cell.angle_alpha   90.00
_cell.angle_beta   90.00
_cell.angle_gamma   90.00
#
_symmetry.space_group_name_H-M   'P 1'
#
loop_
_entity.id
_entity.type
_entity.pdbx_description
1 polymer ?
#
loop_
_entity_poly.entity_id
_entity_poly.type
_entity_poly.pdbx_seq_one_letter_code
_entity_poly.pdbx_strand_id
1 'polypeptide(L)'
;MSLADLMRKGSLRALATTACATATPATVATHETGYAATVAEVATVAVAKSPDSKAANDPALDPDRDPDRWCWPHSDAMTGAEIDRMVSRVERFVARGVDLIDATVLADRLVIRDRDGDDRRLCLECDHLRRAGRCGVRTVADVPGGRLIDALPILQRCNQFKKTTP
;
A
#
# COMPACT_ATOMS: atom_id res chain seq x y z
N MET A 1 -26.45 -31.36 12.20
CA MET A 1 -25.76 -31.44 10.91
C MET A 1 -24.26 -31.43 11.19
N SER A 2 -23.63 -32.60 11.22
CA SER A 2 -22.24 -32.80 11.67
C SER A 2 -21.32 -33.06 10.47
N LEU A 3 -20.07 -32.60 10.58
CA LEU A 3 -18.96 -32.78 9.62
C LEU A 3 -18.69 -34.26 9.25
N ALA A 4 -19.22 -35.20 10.03
CA ALA A 4 -19.10 -36.65 9.81
C ALA A 4 -19.94 -37.18 8.63
N ASP A 5 -21.00 -36.48 8.21
CA ASP A 5 -21.90 -36.95 7.15
C ASP A 5 -21.37 -36.67 5.72
N LEU A 6 -20.38 -35.77 5.58
CA LEU A 6 -19.79 -35.40 4.28
C LEU A 6 -18.66 -36.33 3.81
N MET A 7 -18.08 -37.14 4.70
CA MET A 7 -16.96 -38.06 4.38
C MET A 7 -17.43 -39.48 3.97
N ARG A 8 -18.76 -39.72 3.89
CA ARG A 8 -19.32 -41.08 3.79
C ARG A 8 -19.87 -41.50 2.41
N LYS A 9 -19.69 -40.69 1.35
CA LYS A 9 -20.17 -41.07 0.01
C LYS A 9 -19.13 -40.80 -1.07
N GLY A 10 -18.00 -41.51 -0.97
CA GLY A 10 -17.23 -41.89 -2.15
C GLY A 10 -18.09 -42.80 -3.02
N SER A 11 -18.44 -42.32 -4.22
CA SER A 11 -19.12 -43.12 -5.23
C SER A 11 -18.60 -42.75 -6.62
N LEU A 12 -17.48 -43.35 -7.00
CA LEU A 12 -17.20 -43.71 -8.39
C LEU A 12 -16.52 -45.08 -8.38
N ARG A 13 -17.34 -46.13 -8.41
CA ARG A 13 -16.95 -47.47 -8.88
C ARG A 13 -17.76 -47.74 -10.16
N ALA A 14 -17.17 -48.56 -11.04
CA ALA A 14 -17.60 -48.99 -12.38
C ALA A 14 -16.90 -48.16 -13.47
N LEU A 15 -16.04 -48.69 -14.37
CA LEU A 15 -15.93 -50.05 -14.91
C LEU A 15 -14.49 -50.38 -15.31
N ALA A 16 -14.19 -51.67 -15.20
CA ALA A 16 -13.01 -52.33 -15.73
C ALA A 16 -13.02 -52.33 -17.26
N THR A 17 -11.85 -52.09 -17.86
CA THR A 17 -11.45 -52.74 -19.11
C THR A 17 -9.94 -52.93 -19.12
N THR A 18 -9.59 -54.11 -19.59
CA THR A 18 -8.29 -54.75 -19.61
C THR A 18 -7.25 -53.93 -20.38
N ALA A 19 -6.19 -53.50 -19.69
CA ALA A 19 -4.92 -53.19 -20.32
C ALA A 19 -3.81 -53.62 -19.34
N CYS A 20 -3.06 -54.66 -19.72
CA CYS A 20 -1.82 -55.01 -19.02
C CYS A 20 -0.82 -53.89 -19.31
N ALA A 21 -0.74 -52.89 -18.42
CA ALA A 21 0.30 -51.89 -18.45
C ALA A 21 1.52 -52.46 -17.71
N THR A 22 2.49 -52.96 -18.47
CA THR A 22 3.82 -53.30 -17.95
C THR A 22 4.44 -52.03 -17.38
N ALA A 23 4.57 -51.94 -16.06
CA ALA A 23 5.26 -50.84 -15.41
C ALA A 23 6.76 -50.92 -15.74
N THR A 24 7.27 -49.92 -16.46
CA THR A 24 8.72 -49.75 -16.61
C THR A 24 9.21 -49.01 -15.36
N PRO A 25 10.08 -49.60 -14.51
CA PRO A 25 10.64 -48.88 -13.37
C PRO A 25 11.49 -47.71 -13.89
N ALA A 26 11.22 -46.51 -13.38
CA ALA A 26 12.01 -45.33 -13.67
C ALA A 26 13.44 -45.51 -13.10
N THR A 27 14.44 -45.25 -13.93
CA THR A 27 15.85 -45.20 -13.50
C THR A 27 16.03 -44.08 -12.47
N VAL A 28 16.71 -44.38 -11.36
CA VAL A 28 17.05 -43.40 -10.32
C VAL A 28 17.93 -42.32 -10.94
N ALA A 29 17.53 -41.06 -10.83
CA ALA A 29 18.35 -39.93 -11.22
C ALA A 29 19.63 -39.92 -10.37
N THR A 30 20.79 -39.95 -11.02
CA THR A 30 22.07 -39.65 -10.38
C THR A 30 22.02 -38.22 -9.85
N HIS A 31 22.08 -38.06 -8.53
CA HIS A 31 22.28 -36.73 -7.94
C HIS A 31 23.75 -36.38 -8.15
N GLU A 32 24.03 -35.66 -9.24
CA GLU A 32 25.32 -35.02 -9.46
C GLU A 32 25.68 -34.22 -8.18
N THR A 33 26.85 -34.47 -7.64
CA THR A 33 27.36 -33.73 -6.47
C THR A 33 27.44 -32.25 -6.84
N GLY A 34 26.96 -31.40 -5.94
CA GLY A 34 26.69 -29.98 -6.20
C GLY A 34 27.85 -29.29 -6.91
N TYR A 35 27.58 -28.80 -8.12
CA TYR A 35 28.42 -27.79 -8.75
C TYR A 35 28.50 -26.59 -7.80
N ALA A 36 29.73 -26.17 -7.46
CA ALA A 36 29.94 -24.94 -6.74
C ALA A 36 29.26 -23.80 -7.51
N ALA A 37 28.41 -23.02 -6.83
CA ALA A 37 27.79 -21.85 -7.43
C ALA A 37 28.90 -20.86 -7.82
N THR A 38 29.25 -20.81 -9.10
CA THR A 38 30.13 -19.77 -9.62
C THR A 38 29.31 -18.50 -9.76
N VAL A 39 29.44 -17.59 -8.79
CA VAL A 39 28.92 -16.24 -8.93
C VAL A 39 29.81 -15.54 -9.97
N ALA A 40 29.24 -15.24 -11.13
CA ALA A 40 29.85 -14.29 -12.04
C ALA A 40 29.83 -12.92 -11.36
N GLU A 41 31.00 -12.31 -11.18
CA GLU A 41 31.10 -10.95 -10.68
C GLU A 41 30.43 -10.01 -11.71
N VAL A 42 29.28 -9.45 -11.33
CA VAL A 42 28.58 -8.48 -12.17
C VAL A 42 29.41 -7.21 -12.16
N ALA A 43 29.92 -6.81 -13.33
CA ALA A 43 30.62 -5.54 -13.48
C ALA A 43 29.72 -4.40 -13.02
N THR A 44 30.19 -3.61 -12.06
CA THR A 44 29.51 -2.39 -11.61
C THR A 44 29.61 -1.36 -12.73
N VAL A 45 28.51 -1.16 -13.46
CA VAL A 45 28.42 -0.07 -14.44
C VAL A 45 28.31 1.24 -13.67
N ALA A 46 29.33 2.08 -13.78
CA ALA A 46 29.26 3.45 -13.29
C ALA A 46 28.21 4.22 -14.10
N VAL A 47 27.05 4.49 -13.50
CA VAL A 47 26.07 5.43 -14.05
C VAL A 47 26.67 6.82 -13.91
N ALA A 48 27.06 7.42 -15.04
CA ALA A 48 27.43 8.82 -15.07
C ALA A 48 26.22 9.63 -14.59
N LYS A 49 26.37 10.35 -13.47
CA LYS A 49 25.42 11.42 -13.13
C LYS A 49 25.60 12.48 -14.20
N SER A 50 24.61 12.63 -15.06
CA SER A 50 24.55 13.82 -15.90
C SER A 50 24.62 15.05 -14.98
N PRO A 51 25.37 16.11 -15.37
CA PRO A 51 25.15 17.41 -14.74
C PRO A 51 23.66 17.72 -14.84
N ASP A 52 23.11 18.52 -13.92
CA ASP A 52 21.69 18.89 -13.80
C ASP A 52 21.11 19.55 -15.07
N SER A 53 21.12 18.84 -16.19
CA SER A 53 20.54 19.20 -17.45
C SER A 53 19.12 18.70 -17.37
N LYS A 54 18.20 19.65 -17.23
CA LYS A 54 16.78 19.46 -17.49
C LYS A 54 16.58 18.45 -18.61
N ALA A 55 15.66 17.51 -18.40
CA ALA A 55 15.31 16.56 -19.45
C ALA A 55 14.94 17.34 -20.72
N ALA A 56 15.26 16.81 -21.89
CA ALA A 56 14.91 17.46 -23.16
C ALA A 56 13.39 17.70 -23.33
N ASN A 57 12.59 16.98 -22.54
CA ASN A 57 11.14 17.08 -22.48
C ASN A 57 10.62 17.89 -21.29
N ASP A 58 11.52 18.45 -20.47
CA ASP A 58 11.08 19.34 -19.40
C ASP A 58 10.42 20.54 -20.07
N PRO A 59 9.14 20.82 -19.77
CA PRO A 59 8.51 22.02 -20.29
C PRO A 59 9.39 23.21 -19.89
N ALA A 60 9.62 24.11 -20.85
CA ALA A 60 10.19 25.41 -20.52
C ALA A 60 9.34 25.97 -19.37
N LEU A 61 10.00 26.32 -18.26
CA LEU A 61 9.35 27.00 -17.15
C LEU A 61 8.98 28.38 -17.67
N ASP A 62 7.85 28.49 -18.34
CA ASP A 62 7.18 29.76 -18.57
C ASP A 62 6.63 30.18 -17.21
N PRO A 63 7.23 31.19 -16.54
CA PRO A 63 6.78 31.62 -15.22
C PRO A 63 5.35 32.16 -15.25
N ASP A 64 4.81 32.53 -16.42
CA ASP A 64 3.43 33.00 -16.58
C ASP A 64 2.42 31.84 -16.79
N ARG A 65 2.89 30.63 -17.08
CA ARG A 65 2.05 29.45 -17.26
C ARG A 65 1.96 28.65 -15.97
N ASP A 66 1.20 29.19 -15.02
CA ASP A 66 0.76 28.45 -13.83
C ASP A 66 0.17 27.08 -14.23
N PRO A 67 0.82 25.96 -13.87
CA PRO A 67 0.35 24.62 -14.23
C PRO A 67 -0.99 24.28 -13.57
N ASP A 68 -1.33 24.92 -12.46
CA ASP A 68 -2.55 24.66 -11.69
C ASP A 68 -3.77 25.45 -12.18
N ARG A 69 -3.61 26.33 -13.18
CA ARG A 69 -4.67 27.22 -13.69
C ARG A 69 -5.97 26.52 -14.07
N TRP A 70 -5.89 25.28 -14.56
CA TRP A 70 -7.06 24.49 -15.00
C TRP A 70 -7.41 23.36 -14.04
N CYS A 71 -6.67 23.21 -12.94
CA CYS A 71 -6.95 22.22 -11.90
C CYS A 71 -8.16 22.65 -11.06
N TRP A 72 -8.44 21.94 -9.98
CA TRP A 72 -9.47 22.32 -9.00
C TRP A 72 -9.38 23.81 -8.62
N PRO A 73 -10.50 24.58 -8.63
CA PRO A 73 -11.90 24.14 -8.76
C PRO A 73 -12.45 24.09 -10.19
N HIS A 74 -11.63 24.32 -11.21
CA HIS A 74 -12.07 24.37 -12.61
C HIS A 74 -12.19 22.99 -13.26
N SER A 75 -11.53 21.98 -12.69
CA SER A 75 -11.67 20.56 -13.06
C SER A 75 -11.45 19.65 -11.85
N ASP A 76 -11.66 18.34 -12.03
CA ASP A 76 -11.37 17.35 -10.98
C ASP A 76 -9.87 17.12 -10.76
N ALA A 77 -9.02 17.60 -11.67
CA ALA A 77 -7.57 17.44 -11.60
C ALA A 77 -7.01 18.11 -10.34
N MET A 78 -6.08 17.42 -9.67
CA MET A 78 -5.42 17.94 -8.48
C MET A 78 -4.42 19.04 -8.84
N THR A 79 -4.40 20.09 -8.03
CA THR A 79 -3.32 21.08 -8.05
C THR A 79 -2.01 20.46 -7.53
N GLY A 80 -0.87 21.03 -7.89
CA GLY A 80 0.43 20.63 -7.33
C GLY A 80 0.45 20.66 -5.79
N ALA A 81 -0.17 21.68 -5.20
CA ALA A 81 -0.29 21.80 -3.74
C ALA A 81 -1.17 20.70 -3.10
N GLU A 82 -2.19 20.21 -3.80
CA GLU A 82 -2.98 19.05 -3.36
C GLU A 82 -2.17 17.76 -3.46
N ILE A 83 -1.39 17.58 -4.53
CA ILE A 83 -0.51 16.41 -4.72
C ILE A 83 0.53 16.36 -3.61
N ASP A 84 1.25 17.46 -3.35
CA ASP A 84 2.26 17.53 -2.29
C ASP A 84 1.67 17.17 -0.91
N ARG A 85 0.46 17.67 -0.63
CA ARG A 85 -0.25 17.37 0.62
C ARG A 85 -0.67 15.90 0.69
N MET A 86 -1.13 15.32 -0.41
CA MET A 86 -1.49 13.90 -0.49
C MET A 86 -0.25 13.02 -0.26
N VAL A 87 0.86 13.30 -0.93
CA VAL A 87 2.12 12.56 -0.78
C VAL A 87 2.63 12.63 0.67
N SER A 88 2.69 13.84 1.25
CA SER A 88 3.08 14.02 2.66
C SER A 88 2.20 13.25 3.64
N ARG A 89 0.90 13.12 3.35
CA ARG A 89 -0.04 12.31 4.15
C ARG A 89 0.26 10.83 4.03
N VAL A 90 0.47 10.32 2.81
CA VAL A 90 0.80 8.91 2.59
C VAL A 90 2.07 8.53 3.35
N GLU A 91 3.16 9.29 3.18
CA GLU A 91 4.42 9.08 3.89
C GLU A 91 4.22 9.05 5.41
N ARG A 92 3.44 10.02 5.93
CA ARG A 92 3.14 10.10 7.35
C ARG A 92 2.35 8.89 7.85
N PHE A 93 1.36 8.44 7.11
CA PHE A 93 0.53 7.30 7.51
C PHE A 93 1.32 5.99 7.48
N VAL A 94 2.15 5.79 6.45
CA VAL A 94 3.08 4.66 6.38
C VAL A 94 4.07 4.68 7.55
N ALA A 95 4.65 5.84 7.87
CA ALA A 95 5.53 6.01 9.04
C ALA A 95 4.82 5.71 10.38
N ARG A 96 3.48 5.75 10.39
CA ARG A 96 2.62 5.44 11.54
C ARG A 96 2.12 3.99 11.54
N GLY A 97 2.55 3.18 10.57
CA GLY A 97 2.26 1.75 10.49
C GLY A 97 0.98 1.40 9.74
N VAL A 98 0.41 2.32 8.96
CA VAL A 98 -0.66 2.04 8.00
C VAL A 98 -0.03 1.40 6.76
N ASP A 99 -0.68 0.40 6.17
CA ASP A 99 -0.24 -0.16 4.89
C ASP A 99 -0.26 0.91 3.78
N LEU A 100 0.60 0.77 2.76
CA LEU A 100 0.71 1.76 1.68
C LEU A 100 -0.61 1.94 0.91
N ILE A 101 -1.33 0.84 0.65
CA ILE A 101 -2.59 0.88 -0.09
C ILE A 101 -3.63 1.63 0.74
N ASP A 102 -3.78 1.25 2.00
CA ASP A 102 -4.71 1.90 2.93
C ASP A 102 -4.36 3.37 3.18
N ALA A 103 -3.07 3.70 3.27
CA ALA A 103 -2.60 5.06 3.42
C ALA A 103 -2.96 5.92 2.21
N THR A 104 -2.81 5.37 1.00
CA THR A 104 -3.16 6.04 -0.26
C THR A 104 -4.66 6.27 -0.36
N VAL A 105 -5.47 5.25 -0.09
CA VAL A 105 -6.94 5.35 -0.08
C VAL A 105 -7.42 6.36 0.95
N LEU A 106 -6.80 6.40 2.13
CA LEU A 106 -7.14 7.39 3.15
C LEU A 106 -6.75 8.80 2.70
N ALA A 107 -5.54 8.99 2.15
CA ALA A 107 -5.06 10.28 1.69
C ALA A 107 -5.93 10.86 0.57
N ASP A 108 -6.39 10.01 -0.36
CA ASP A 108 -7.33 10.37 -1.43
C ASP A 108 -8.66 10.90 -0.87
N ARG A 109 -9.25 10.20 0.11
CA ARG A 109 -10.46 10.68 0.81
C ARG A 109 -10.24 12.02 1.53
N LEU A 110 -9.03 12.28 2.01
CA LEU A 110 -8.68 13.55 2.63
C LEU A 110 -8.52 14.70 1.63
N VAL A 111 -8.25 14.42 0.35
CA VAL A 111 -8.30 15.44 -0.72
C VAL A 111 -9.74 15.93 -0.87
N ILE A 112 -10.70 15.01 -0.99
CA ILE A 112 -12.12 15.37 -1.11
C ILE A 112 -12.60 16.13 0.14
N ARG A 113 -12.25 15.66 1.34
CA ARG A 113 -12.55 16.37 2.61
C ARG A 113 -12.07 17.83 2.57
N ASP A 114 -10.83 18.04 2.15
CA ASP A 114 -10.23 19.38 2.12
C ASP A 114 -10.95 20.29 1.10
N ARG A 115 -11.40 19.73 -0.05
CA ARG A 115 -12.19 20.45 -1.06
C ARG A 115 -13.58 20.84 -0.54
N ASP A 116 -14.23 19.95 0.20
CA ASP A 116 -15.55 20.17 0.80
C ASP A 116 -15.52 21.16 1.99
N GLY A 117 -14.34 21.60 2.41
CA GLY A 117 -14.17 22.47 3.57
C GLY A 117 -14.48 21.78 4.90
N ASP A 118 -14.50 20.44 4.91
CA ASP A 118 -14.75 19.66 6.12
C ASP A 118 -13.55 19.74 7.06
N ASP A 119 -13.80 20.29 8.25
CA ASP A 119 -12.78 20.60 9.25
C ASP A 119 -12.45 19.43 10.19
N ARG A 120 -12.99 18.22 9.93
CA ARG A 120 -12.63 17.00 10.70
C ARG A 120 -11.14 16.71 10.58
N ARG A 121 -10.41 16.82 11.69
CA ARG A 121 -8.97 16.50 11.76
C ARG A 121 -8.74 15.11 12.32
N LEU A 122 -8.03 14.23 11.61
CA LEU A 122 -7.85 12.85 12.05
C LEU A 122 -6.71 12.72 13.06
N CYS A 123 -6.81 11.75 13.98
CA CYS A 123 -5.69 11.39 14.86
C CYS A 123 -4.44 10.96 14.07
N LEU A 124 -4.61 10.35 12.89
CA LEU A 124 -3.53 10.01 11.96
C LEU A 124 -2.80 11.22 11.38
N GLU A 125 -3.37 12.42 11.46
CA GLU A 125 -2.72 13.69 11.08
C GLU A 125 -2.13 14.44 12.30
N CYS A 126 -2.45 14.02 13.53
CA CYS A 126 -2.14 14.72 14.78
C CYS A 126 -0.72 14.41 15.27
N ASP A 127 -0.09 15.38 15.94
CA ASP A 127 1.22 15.26 16.61
C ASP A 127 1.18 14.31 17.82
N HIS A 128 0.03 14.20 18.48
CA HIS A 128 -0.12 13.36 19.67
C HIS A 128 -0.17 11.86 19.36
N LEU A 129 -0.16 11.44 18.10
CA LEU A 129 -0.25 10.02 17.76
C LEU A 129 1.01 9.27 18.22
N ARG A 130 0.82 8.25 19.05
CA ARG A 130 1.89 7.35 19.49
C ARG A 130 2.00 6.15 18.54
N ARG A 131 3.18 5.53 18.45
CA ARG A 131 3.47 4.36 17.61
C ARG A 131 2.52 3.16 17.80
N ALA A 132 1.81 3.09 18.92
CA ALA A 132 0.80 2.06 19.19
C ALA A 132 -0.57 2.30 18.48
N GLY A 133 -0.69 3.31 17.62
CA GLY A 133 -1.95 3.63 16.95
C GLY A 133 -3.00 4.22 17.90
N ARG A 134 -2.56 4.85 18.99
CA ARG A 134 -3.40 5.56 19.97
C ARG A 134 -2.98 7.02 20.07
N CYS A 135 -3.96 7.91 20.17
CA CYS A 135 -3.70 9.32 20.46
C CYS A 135 -3.26 9.46 21.92
N GLY A 136 -2.13 10.13 22.16
CA GLY A 136 -1.53 10.28 23.49
C GLY A 136 -2.27 11.22 24.44
N VAL A 137 -3.28 11.96 23.96
CA VAL A 137 -4.09 12.90 24.75
C VAL A 137 -5.56 12.44 24.87
N ARG A 138 -5.96 11.44 24.07
CA ARG A 138 -7.32 10.89 24.11
C ARG A 138 -7.41 9.90 25.27
N THR A 139 -8.36 10.11 26.18
CA THR A 139 -8.65 9.14 27.23
C THR A 139 -9.33 7.91 26.62
N VAL A 140 -9.12 6.74 27.25
CA VAL A 140 -9.64 5.43 26.79
C VAL A 140 -11.18 5.43 26.65
N ALA A 141 -11.87 6.41 27.21
CA ALA A 141 -13.32 6.54 27.19
C ALA A 141 -13.93 6.97 25.82
N ASP A 142 -13.14 7.47 24.88
CA ASP A 142 -13.67 8.08 23.64
C ASP A 142 -13.65 7.17 22.38
N VAL A 143 -13.17 5.91 22.46
CA VAL A 143 -13.31 4.88 21.39
C VAL A 143 -13.14 3.48 21.98
N PRO A 144 -13.97 2.49 21.61
CA PRO A 144 -13.69 1.09 21.91
C PRO A 144 -12.39 0.63 21.22
N GLY A 145 -11.33 0.47 22.00
CA GLY A 145 -10.38 -0.65 21.97
C GLY A 145 -9.64 -1.06 20.68
N GLY A 146 -9.80 -0.40 19.54
CA GLY A 146 -9.13 -0.75 18.27
C GLY A 146 -7.86 0.04 17.99
N ARG A 147 -7.00 -0.45 17.09
CA ARG A 147 -5.94 0.40 16.51
C ARG A 147 -6.65 1.46 15.64
N LEU A 148 -6.14 2.69 15.58
CA LEU A 148 -6.68 3.72 14.68
C LEU A 148 -6.72 3.29 13.20
N ILE A 149 -5.90 2.31 12.84
CA ILE A 149 -5.89 1.66 11.52
C ILE A 149 -7.23 0.96 11.24
N ASP A 150 -7.85 0.36 12.25
CA ASP A 150 -9.12 -0.37 12.10
C ASP A 150 -10.32 0.57 11.85
N ALA A 151 -10.13 1.89 12.02
CA ALA A 151 -11.12 2.95 11.77
C ALA A 151 -10.92 3.66 10.42
N LEU A 152 -10.05 3.15 9.53
CA LEU A 152 -9.82 3.66 8.17
C LEU A 152 -11.10 4.01 7.37
N PRO A 153 -12.24 3.29 7.44
CA PRO A 153 -13.41 3.63 6.63
C PRO A 153 -14.16 4.90 7.08
N ILE A 154 -13.96 5.39 8.32
CA ILE A 154 -14.71 6.55 8.84
C ILE A 154 -13.75 7.65 9.26
N LEU A 155 -13.88 8.84 8.66
CA LEU A 155 -13.12 10.03 9.05
C LEU A 155 -13.56 10.50 10.44
N GLN A 156 -12.86 10.04 11.48
CA GLN A 156 -13.11 10.40 12.87
C GLN A 156 -12.41 11.71 13.24
N ARG A 157 -13.15 12.63 13.88
CA ARG A 157 -12.57 13.88 14.42
C ARG A 157 -11.71 13.59 15.65
N CYS A 158 -10.57 14.25 15.73
CA CYS A 158 -9.75 14.35 16.93
C CYS A 158 -10.12 15.63 17.68
N ASN A 159 -10.79 15.50 18.83
CA ASN A 159 -11.19 16.65 19.65
C ASN A 159 -9.99 17.40 20.27
N GLN A 160 -8.84 16.72 20.39
CA GLN A 160 -7.59 17.26 20.94
C GLN A 160 -6.53 17.31 19.85
N PHE A 161 -6.90 17.79 18.66
CA PHE A 161 -5.99 17.83 17.52
C PHE A 161 -4.88 18.87 17.75
N LYS A 162 -3.64 18.44 17.56
CA LYS A 162 -2.46 19.32 17.51
C LYS A 162 -1.78 19.15 16.17
N LYS A 163 -1.59 20.27 15.45
CA LYS A 163 -0.89 20.30 14.16
C LYS A 163 0.57 19.92 14.38
N THR A 164 1.07 18.98 13.59
CA THR A 164 2.50 18.66 13.54
C THR A 164 3.25 19.90 13.05
N THR A 165 4.22 20.35 13.84
CA THR A 165 5.13 21.43 13.45
C THR A 165 6.22 20.79 12.59
N PRO A 166 6.59 21.38 11.44
CA PRO A 166 7.67 20.85 10.59
C PRO A 166 8.99 20.77 11.35
#